data_AF-A0A935XP92-F1
#
_entry.id   AF-A0A935XP92-F1
#
_cell.length_a   1.000
_cell.length_b   1.000
_cell.length_c   1.000
_cell.angle_alpha   90.00
_cell.angle_beta   90.00
_cell.angle_gamma   90.00
#
_symmetry.space_group_name_H-M   'P 1'
#
loop_
_entity.id
_entity.type
_entity.pdbx_description
1 polymer ?
#
loop_
_entity_poly.entity_id
_entity_poly.type
_entity_poly.pdbx_seq_one_letter_code
_entity_poly.pdbx_strand_id
1 'polypeptide(L)'
;MDGLAGGHRAAPRGLQRIDIVAIVLVLVLGLYADVRYELPGQLAASLAAWLMFLRLLQRAPPEEGRLLLLCLVIATAGELFLSLVWGLYTYRLDNVPMYVPPGHALMLALGFALARHMPRRVALAIMAAAAAYSLAAGVSGADSFGLILCAVFLLCAWRMPARRALFASTFVLSLVLELYGTWLGNWYWAPQVPWTPLTTTNPPLAAGAFYCLLDTLVVLAAARWPVAAPALRPANP
;
A
#
# COMPACT_ATOMS: atom_id res chain seq x y z
N MET A 1 14.66 -48.98 16.70
CA MET A 1 15.33 -48.39 15.51
C MET A 1 14.40 -47.28 15.05
N ASP A 2 14.55 -46.12 15.70
CA ASP A 2 13.56 -45.04 15.70
C ASP A 2 13.92 -44.04 14.60
N GLY A 3 13.12 -44.03 13.54
CA GLY A 3 13.23 -43.10 12.42
C GLY A 3 12.20 -41.98 12.53
N LEU A 4 12.33 -41.09 13.53
CA LEU A 4 11.61 -39.82 13.57
C LEU A 4 12.31 -38.81 12.66
N ALA A 5 12.07 -38.92 11.35
CA ALA A 5 12.38 -37.84 10.41
C ALA A 5 11.34 -36.74 10.58
N GLY A 6 11.55 -35.88 11.57
CA GLY A 6 10.81 -34.64 11.76
C GLY A 6 10.91 -33.78 10.50
N GLY A 7 9.80 -33.70 9.77
CA GLY A 7 9.63 -32.73 8.69
C GLY A 7 9.85 -31.33 9.25
N HIS A 8 11.02 -30.76 8.95
CA HIS A 8 11.36 -29.37 9.21
C HIS A 8 10.32 -28.50 8.48
N ARG A 9 9.26 -28.10 9.17
CA ARG A 9 8.39 -27.01 8.70
C ARG A 9 9.28 -25.78 8.64
N ALA A 10 9.78 -25.46 7.44
CA ALA A 10 10.54 -24.24 7.22
C ALA A 10 9.73 -23.07 7.80
N ALA A 11 10.34 -22.31 8.71
CA ALA A 11 9.72 -21.13 9.29
C ALA A 11 9.17 -20.23 8.15
N PRO A 12 8.01 -19.59 8.33
CA PRO A 12 7.46 -18.68 7.33
C PRO A 12 8.53 -17.64 6.99
N ARG A 13 9.06 -17.71 5.77
CA ARG A 13 10.13 -16.80 5.33
C ARG A 13 9.45 -15.47 5.02
N GLY A 14 9.46 -14.57 6.00
CA GLY A 14 9.14 -13.18 5.73
C GLY A 14 9.99 -12.64 4.57
N LEU A 15 9.47 -11.60 3.90
CA LEU A 15 10.06 -10.98 2.72
C LEU A 15 11.60 -10.89 2.80
N GLN A 16 12.30 -11.51 1.84
CA GLN A 16 13.77 -11.53 1.84
C GLN A 16 14.32 -10.16 1.46
N ARG A 17 15.55 -9.84 1.88
CA ARG A 17 16.22 -8.58 1.52
C ARG A 17 16.25 -8.34 0.00
N ILE A 18 16.47 -9.41 -0.77
CA ILE A 18 16.46 -9.34 -2.24
C ILE A 18 15.08 -8.98 -2.80
N ASP A 19 14.00 -9.48 -2.19
CA ASP A 19 12.64 -9.16 -2.64
C ASP A 19 12.28 -7.71 -2.27
N ILE A 20 12.71 -7.19 -1.12
CA ILE A 20 12.56 -5.77 -0.74
C ILE A 20 13.23 -4.87 -1.78
N VAL A 21 14.50 -5.13 -2.10
CA VAL A 21 15.26 -4.34 -3.08
C VAL A 21 14.60 -4.43 -4.45
N ALA A 22 14.18 -5.64 -4.87
CA ALA A 22 13.50 -5.82 -6.15
C ALA A 22 12.18 -5.01 -6.22
N ILE A 23 11.37 -5.01 -5.16
CA ILE A 23 10.14 -4.21 -5.12
C ILE A 23 10.45 -2.73 -5.26
N VAL A 24 11.41 -2.21 -4.48
CA VAL A 24 11.79 -0.79 -4.54
C VAL A 24 12.26 -0.42 -5.95
N LEU A 25 13.08 -1.26 -6.59
CA LEU A 25 13.52 -1.04 -7.97
C LEU A 25 12.35 -1.07 -8.96
N VAL A 26 11.41 -2.01 -8.83
CA VAL A 26 10.23 -2.09 -9.68
C VAL A 26 9.38 -0.82 -9.55
N LEU A 27 9.16 -0.33 -8.33
CA LEU A 27 8.38 0.89 -8.11
C LEU A 27 9.10 2.13 -8.65
N VAL A 28 10.37 2.33 -8.29
CA VAL A 28 11.13 3.56 -8.66
C VAL A 28 11.44 3.60 -10.15
N LEU A 29 11.98 2.52 -10.71
CA LEU A 29 12.33 2.46 -12.13
C LEU A 29 11.09 2.30 -13.01
N GLY A 30 10.03 1.66 -12.50
CA GLY A 30 8.77 1.53 -13.20
C GLY A 30 8.11 2.89 -13.43
N LEU A 31 8.00 3.72 -12.39
CA LEU A 31 7.46 5.08 -12.52
C LEU A 31 8.32 5.95 -13.43
N TYR A 32 9.65 5.86 -13.32
CA TYR A 32 10.56 6.57 -14.22
C TYR A 32 10.37 6.14 -15.68
N ALA A 33 10.30 4.83 -15.94
CA ALA A 33 10.13 4.29 -17.29
C ALA A 33 8.79 4.68 -17.89
N ASP A 34 7.71 4.64 -17.08
CA ASP A 34 6.37 5.09 -17.47
C ASP A 34 6.41 6.51 -18.03
N VAL A 35 7.06 7.46 -17.36
CA VAL A 35 7.19 8.83 -17.88
C VAL A 35 8.15 8.89 -19.07
N ARG A 36 9.33 8.26 -18.97
CA ARG A 36 10.42 8.44 -19.95
C ARG A 36 10.13 7.85 -21.32
N TYR A 37 9.39 6.75 -21.36
CA TYR A 37 9.11 5.96 -22.57
C TYR A 37 7.62 5.80 -22.85
N GLU A 38 6.78 6.62 -22.22
CA GLU A 38 5.34 6.65 -22.39
C GLU A 38 4.67 5.27 -22.31
N LEU A 39 3.83 4.89 -23.30
CA LEU A 39 3.07 3.64 -23.27
C LEU A 39 3.99 2.39 -23.19
N PRO A 40 5.06 2.23 -24.00
CA PRO A 40 6.02 1.16 -23.82
C PRO A 40 6.60 1.09 -22.40
N GLY A 41 6.93 2.24 -21.82
CA GLY A 41 7.40 2.35 -20.43
C GLY A 41 6.37 1.86 -19.43
N GLN A 42 5.11 2.29 -19.60
CA GLN A 42 3.99 1.89 -18.76
C GLN A 42 3.74 0.38 -18.81
N LEU A 43 3.79 -0.21 -20.00
CA LEU A 43 3.61 -1.64 -20.20
C LEU A 43 4.75 -2.45 -19.59
N ALA A 44 5.99 -1.99 -19.73
CA ALA A 44 7.16 -2.61 -19.10
C ALA A 44 7.07 -2.56 -17.57
N ALA A 45 6.70 -1.40 -17.00
CA ALA A 45 6.46 -1.24 -15.56
C ALA A 45 5.33 -2.16 -15.07
N SER A 46 4.25 -2.27 -15.84
CA SER A 46 3.12 -3.17 -15.58
C SER A 46 3.57 -4.62 -15.54
N LEU A 47 4.29 -5.08 -16.55
CA LEU A 47 4.82 -6.44 -16.59
C LEU A 47 5.73 -6.72 -15.38
N ALA A 48 6.64 -5.81 -15.05
CA ALA A 48 7.54 -5.96 -13.91
C ALA A 48 6.79 -6.03 -12.57
N ALA A 49 5.79 -5.16 -12.36
CA ALA A 49 4.96 -5.15 -11.16
C ALA A 49 4.16 -6.44 -11.01
N TRP A 50 3.55 -6.93 -12.10
CA TRP A 50 2.81 -8.20 -12.10
C TRP A 50 3.72 -9.41 -11.85
N LEU A 51 4.88 -9.48 -12.49
CA LEU A 51 5.84 -10.56 -12.23
C LEU A 51 6.32 -10.57 -10.78
N MET A 52 6.58 -9.40 -10.20
CA MET A 52 6.96 -9.29 -8.79
C MET A 52 5.80 -9.71 -7.88
N PHE A 53 4.57 -9.26 -8.16
CA PHE A 53 3.39 -9.65 -7.40
C PHE A 53 3.13 -11.15 -7.44
N LEU A 54 3.18 -11.78 -8.62
CA LEU A 54 3.00 -13.23 -8.77
C LEU A 54 4.09 -14.01 -8.03
N ARG A 55 5.34 -13.54 -8.08
CA ARG A 55 6.45 -14.13 -7.30
C ARG A 55 6.20 -14.06 -5.80
N LEU A 56 5.67 -12.95 -5.27
CA LEU A 56 5.29 -12.85 -3.86
C LEU A 56 4.15 -13.82 -3.55
N LEU A 57 3.11 -13.83 -4.38
CA LEU A 57 1.93 -14.67 -4.17
C LEU A 57 2.27 -16.17 -4.15
N GLN A 58 3.16 -16.62 -5.04
CA GLN A 58 3.62 -18.02 -5.10
C GLN A 58 4.43 -18.46 -3.87
N ARG A 59 5.06 -17.52 -3.17
CA ARG A 59 5.93 -17.80 -2.01
C ARG A 59 5.27 -17.52 -0.67
N ALA A 60 4.22 -16.72 -0.68
CA ALA A 60 3.51 -16.30 0.51
C ALA A 60 2.76 -17.49 1.15
N PRO A 61 2.79 -17.62 2.48
CA PRO A 61 1.84 -18.47 3.20
C PRO A 61 0.40 -18.11 2.83
N PRO A 62 -0.57 -19.05 2.95
CA PRO A 62 -1.96 -18.82 2.54
C PRO A 62 -2.60 -17.55 3.12
N GLU A 63 -2.29 -17.22 4.38
CA GLU A 63 -2.79 -16.01 5.04
C GLU A 63 -2.23 -14.73 4.42
N GLU A 64 -0.93 -14.67 4.17
CA GLU A 64 -0.27 -13.52 3.54
C GLU A 64 -0.69 -13.36 2.08
N GLY A 65 -0.76 -14.46 1.32
CA GLY A 65 -1.24 -14.45 -0.06
C GLY A 65 -2.66 -13.92 -0.17
N ARG A 66 -3.52 -14.22 0.81
CA ARG A 66 -4.87 -13.67 0.88
C ARG A 66 -4.90 -12.17 1.14
N LEU A 67 -4.02 -11.64 1.99
CA LEU A 67 -3.88 -10.19 2.18
C LEU A 67 -3.45 -9.50 0.88
N LEU A 68 -2.50 -10.09 0.14
CA LEU A 68 -2.04 -9.56 -1.14
C LEU A 68 -3.15 -9.54 -2.20
N LEU A 69 -3.94 -10.61 -2.31
CA LEU A 69 -5.07 -10.70 -3.23
C LEU A 69 -6.20 -9.72 -2.88
N LEU A 70 -6.55 -9.62 -1.59
CA LEU A 70 -7.54 -8.64 -1.13
C LEU A 70 -7.06 -7.22 -1.38
N CYS A 71 -5.78 -6.94 -1.13
CA CYS A 71 -5.18 -5.64 -1.42
C CYS A 71 -5.30 -5.30 -2.90
N LEU A 72 -4.92 -6.24 -3.79
CA LEU A 72 -5.05 -6.07 -5.24
C LEU A 72 -6.48 -5.69 -5.65
N VAL A 73 -7.49 -6.44 -5.19
CA VAL A 73 -8.89 -6.21 -5.58
C VAL A 73 -9.42 -4.90 -5.02
N ILE A 74 -9.21 -4.63 -3.73
CA ILE A 74 -9.73 -3.43 -3.07
C ILE A 74 -9.03 -2.18 -3.61
N ALA A 75 -7.70 -2.25 -3.83
CA ALA A 75 -6.95 -1.15 -4.43
C ALA A 75 -7.40 -0.86 -5.86
N THR A 76 -7.69 -1.89 -6.67
CA THR A 76 -8.23 -1.69 -8.02
C THR A 76 -9.56 -0.93 -7.98
N ALA A 77 -10.49 -1.36 -7.13
CA ALA A 77 -11.78 -0.70 -7.00
C ALA A 77 -11.64 0.74 -6.46
N GLY A 78 -10.76 0.92 -5.47
CA GLY A 78 -10.44 2.23 -4.91
C GLY A 78 -9.87 3.18 -5.96
N GLU A 79 -8.87 2.76 -6.72
CA GLU A 79 -8.24 3.57 -7.76
C GLU A 79 -9.21 3.97 -8.87
N LEU A 80 -10.02 3.03 -9.37
CA LEU A 80 -11.05 3.34 -10.36
C LEU A 80 -12.03 4.39 -9.82
N PHE A 81 -12.40 4.30 -8.54
CA PHE A 81 -13.28 5.29 -7.93
C PHE A 81 -12.59 6.63 -7.71
N LEU A 82 -11.43 6.66 -7.06
CA LEU A 82 -10.73 7.90 -6.67
C LEU A 82 -10.26 8.69 -7.90
N SER A 83 -9.78 8.01 -8.94
CA SER A 83 -9.28 8.66 -10.16
C SER A 83 -10.37 8.90 -11.21
N LEU A 84 -11.14 7.88 -11.61
CA LEU A 84 -12.07 8.02 -12.75
C LEU A 84 -13.45 8.53 -12.36
N VAL A 85 -13.95 8.14 -11.19
CA VAL A 85 -15.28 8.57 -10.74
C VAL A 85 -15.18 9.91 -10.02
N TRP A 86 -14.35 10.00 -8.97
CA TRP A 86 -14.21 11.20 -8.15
C TRP A 86 -13.30 12.24 -8.81
N GLY A 87 -12.28 11.84 -9.57
CA GLY A 87 -11.39 12.80 -10.23
C GLY A 87 -10.42 13.50 -9.27
N LEU A 88 -10.03 12.84 -8.16
CA LEU A 88 -9.09 13.42 -7.21
C LEU A 88 -7.70 13.63 -7.82
N TYR A 89 -7.30 12.73 -8.72
CA TYR A 89 -6.07 12.82 -9.48
C TYR A 89 -6.24 12.14 -10.84
N THR A 90 -5.47 12.59 -11.82
CA THR A 90 -5.43 12.03 -13.18
C THR A 90 -4.05 11.50 -13.49
N TYR A 91 -3.99 10.31 -14.11
CA TYR A 91 -2.74 9.76 -14.64
C TYR A 91 -2.44 10.37 -16.00
N ARG A 92 -1.15 10.49 -16.34
CA ARG A 92 -0.67 11.20 -17.55
C ARG A 92 -1.22 10.70 -18.90
N LEU A 93 -1.68 9.44 -18.97
CA LEU A 93 -2.24 8.82 -20.18
C LEU A 93 -3.77 8.64 -20.09
N ASP A 94 -4.42 9.29 -19.13
CA ASP A 94 -5.87 9.22 -18.87
C ASP A 94 -6.41 7.80 -18.62
N ASN A 95 -5.52 6.85 -18.34
CA ASN A 95 -5.84 5.49 -17.94
C ASN A 95 -5.23 5.19 -16.57
N VAL A 96 -5.88 4.32 -15.80
CA VAL A 96 -5.25 3.72 -14.62
C VAL A 96 -4.17 2.74 -15.09
N PRO A 97 -2.87 2.98 -14.82
CA PRO A 97 -1.81 2.09 -15.28
C PRO A 97 -1.94 0.71 -14.64
N MET A 98 -1.69 -0.35 -15.42
CA MET A 98 -1.85 -1.74 -14.94
C MET A 98 -0.82 -2.16 -13.88
N TYR A 99 0.23 -1.38 -13.65
CA TYR A 99 1.13 -1.57 -12.51
C TYR A 99 0.53 -1.09 -11.18
N VAL A 100 -0.52 -0.24 -11.19
CA VAL A 100 -1.05 0.38 -9.97
C VAL A 100 -1.68 -0.66 -9.03
N PRO A 101 -2.56 -1.58 -9.49
CA PRO A 101 -3.09 -2.62 -8.61
C PRO A 101 -2.02 -3.52 -7.96
N PRO A 102 -1.11 -4.18 -8.70
CA PRO A 102 -0.05 -4.97 -8.04
C PRO A 102 0.89 -4.07 -7.23
N GLY A 103 1.14 -2.83 -7.64
CA GLY A 103 1.95 -1.85 -6.92
C GLY A 103 1.46 -1.61 -5.48
N HIS A 104 0.15 -1.52 -5.26
CA HIS A 104 -0.43 -1.42 -3.92
C HIS A 104 -0.16 -2.66 -3.06
N ALA A 105 -0.25 -3.86 -3.63
CA ALA A 105 0.10 -5.09 -2.91
C ALA A 105 1.60 -5.18 -2.60
N LEU A 106 2.47 -4.70 -3.50
CA LEU A 106 3.90 -4.59 -3.25
C LEU A 106 4.20 -3.56 -2.13
N MET A 107 3.49 -2.44 -2.12
CA MET A 107 3.56 -1.42 -1.06
C MET A 107 3.12 -1.97 0.30
N LEU A 108 2.03 -2.76 0.35
CA LEU A 108 1.61 -3.46 1.56
C LEU A 108 2.71 -4.40 2.08
N ALA A 109 3.37 -5.15 1.19
CA ALA A 109 4.47 -6.03 1.56
C ALA A 109 5.67 -5.26 2.15
N LEU A 110 6.03 -4.11 1.55
CA LEU A 110 7.04 -3.20 2.10
C LEU A 110 6.59 -2.60 3.45
N GLY A 111 5.32 -2.24 3.59
CA GLY A 111 4.73 -1.74 4.83
C GLY A 111 4.91 -2.74 5.97
N PHE A 112 4.60 -4.01 5.74
CA PHE A 112 4.87 -5.08 6.72
C PHE A 112 6.36 -5.29 7.01
N ALA A 113 7.23 -5.16 6.01
CA ALA A 113 8.67 -5.28 6.21
C ALA A 113 9.23 -4.14 7.09
N LEU A 114 8.82 -2.90 6.82
CA LEU A 114 9.25 -1.73 7.58
C LEU A 114 8.65 -1.73 9.00
N ALA A 115 7.37 -2.09 9.13
CA ALA A 115 6.66 -2.10 10.42
C ALA A 115 7.29 -3.04 11.45
N ARG A 116 7.86 -4.18 11.01
CA ARG A 116 8.54 -5.16 11.88
C ARG A 116 9.73 -4.56 12.63
N HIS A 117 10.34 -3.52 12.08
CA HIS A 117 11.50 -2.86 12.67
C HIS A 117 11.19 -1.47 13.24
N MET A 118 9.92 -1.02 13.16
CA MET A 118 9.52 0.32 13.59
C MET A 118 9.14 0.33 15.07
N PRO A 119 9.86 1.06 15.94
CA PRO A 119 9.46 1.23 17.33
C PRO A 119 8.14 2.00 17.43
N ARG A 120 7.30 1.63 18.40
CA ARG A 120 6.01 2.32 18.64
C ARG A 120 6.15 3.83 18.79
N ARG A 121 7.21 4.31 19.44
CA ARG A 121 7.50 5.75 19.59
C ARG A 121 7.70 6.47 18.25
N VAL A 122 8.34 5.81 17.28
CA VAL A 122 8.54 6.35 15.93
C VAL A 122 7.21 6.41 15.19
N ALA A 123 6.40 5.35 15.27
CA ALA A 123 5.07 5.32 14.66
C ALA A 123 4.18 6.46 15.20
N LEU A 124 4.19 6.70 16.51
CA LEU A 124 3.46 7.80 17.14
C LEU A 124 4.01 9.17 16.75
N ALA A 125 5.33 9.32 16.61
CA ALA A 125 5.95 10.56 16.14
C ALA A 125 5.53 10.90 14.71
N ILE A 126 5.48 9.90 13.81
CA ILE A 126 4.97 10.06 12.44
C ILE A 126 3.50 10.51 12.47
N MET A 127 2.67 9.90 13.31
CA MET A 127 1.26 10.30 13.46
C MET A 127 1.11 11.74 13.97
N ALA A 128 1.90 12.13 14.96
CA ALA A 128 1.90 13.49 15.48
C ALA A 128 2.37 14.51 14.43
N ALA A 129 3.42 14.17 13.67
CA ALA A 129 3.93 15.02 12.59
C ALA A 129 2.91 15.20 11.47
N ALA A 130 2.25 14.12 11.04
CA ALA A 130 1.17 14.18 10.05
C ALA A 130 0.01 15.07 10.54
N ALA A 131 -0.40 14.92 11.80
CA ALA A 131 -1.46 15.75 12.39
C ALA A 131 -1.07 17.23 12.48
N ALA A 132 0.16 17.52 12.93
CA ALA A 132 0.66 18.90 13.01
C ALA A 132 0.74 19.56 11.63
N TYR A 133 1.25 18.83 10.62
CA TYR A 133 1.29 19.33 9.25
C TYR A 133 -0.11 19.57 8.70
N SER A 134 -1.01 18.58 8.77
CA SER A 134 -2.36 18.71 8.22
C SER A 134 -3.14 19.84 8.89
N LEU A 135 -2.95 20.06 10.19
CA LEU A 135 -3.53 21.20 10.88
C LEU A 135 -2.99 22.54 10.35
N ALA A 136 -1.66 22.68 10.22
CA ALA A 136 -1.04 23.89 9.72
C ALA A 136 -1.46 24.18 8.27
N ALA A 137 -1.41 23.16 7.39
CA ALA A 137 -1.80 23.27 5.99
C ALA A 137 -3.30 23.58 5.84
N GLY A 138 -4.16 22.96 6.65
CA GLY A 138 -5.59 23.24 6.67
C GLY A 138 -5.93 24.66 7.12
N VAL A 139 -5.32 25.15 8.20
CA VAL A 139 -5.51 26.54 8.69
C VAL A 139 -5.02 27.57 7.68
N SER A 140 -3.93 27.29 6.97
CA SER A 140 -3.41 28.17 5.92
C SER A 140 -4.27 28.19 4.64
N GLY A 141 -5.21 27.24 4.49
CA GLY A 141 -5.98 27.03 3.26
C GLY A 141 -5.22 26.31 2.14
N ALA A 142 -3.94 25.98 2.33
CA ALA A 142 -3.12 25.30 1.33
C ALA A 142 -3.60 23.87 1.02
N ASP A 143 -4.03 23.12 2.06
CA ASP A 143 -4.54 21.75 1.91
C ASP A 143 -5.61 21.47 2.97
N SER A 144 -6.83 21.94 2.71
CA SER A 144 -7.97 21.69 3.62
C SER A 144 -8.49 20.26 3.53
N PHE A 145 -8.34 19.59 2.38
CA PHE A 145 -8.64 18.17 2.25
C PHE A 145 -7.71 17.29 3.10
N GLY A 146 -6.45 17.70 3.26
CA GLY A 146 -5.48 17.05 4.14
C GLY A 146 -5.93 16.86 5.59
N LEU A 147 -6.86 17.70 6.09
CA LEU A 147 -7.49 17.52 7.41
C LEU A 147 -8.36 16.25 7.47
N ILE A 148 -9.15 16.01 6.42
CA ILE A 148 -10.03 14.83 6.32
C ILE A 148 -9.16 13.57 6.21
N LEU A 149 -8.14 13.61 5.35
CA LEU A 149 -7.20 12.51 5.19
C LEU A 149 -6.48 12.19 6.51
N CYS A 150 -5.99 13.21 7.22
CA CYS A 150 -5.39 13.01 8.53
C CYS A 150 -6.38 12.41 9.53
N ALA A 151 -7.64 12.85 9.55
CA ALA A 151 -8.66 12.27 10.42
C ALA A 151 -8.90 10.78 10.10
N VAL A 152 -8.96 10.39 8.83
CA VAL A 152 -9.06 8.98 8.41
C VAL A 152 -7.86 8.17 8.87
N PHE A 153 -6.65 8.69 8.69
CA PHE A 153 -5.41 8.04 9.14
C PHE A 153 -5.41 7.81 10.67
N LEU A 154 -5.72 8.85 11.45
CA LEU A 154 -5.77 8.76 12.90
C LEU A 154 -6.90 7.84 13.38
N LEU A 155 -8.05 7.83 12.70
CA LEU A 155 -9.16 6.91 12.98
C LEU A 155 -8.74 5.46 12.78
N CYS A 156 -8.06 5.12 11.69
CA CYS A 156 -7.51 3.79 11.45
C CYS A 156 -6.54 3.38 12.58
N ALA A 157 -5.59 4.25 12.92
CA ALA A 157 -4.60 4.04 13.97
C ALA A 157 -5.20 3.93 15.39
N TRP A 158 -6.31 4.61 15.64
CA TRP A 158 -7.05 4.53 16.89
C TRP A 158 -7.84 3.22 16.99
N ARG A 159 -8.53 2.82 15.92
CA ARG A 159 -9.34 1.58 15.87
C ARG A 159 -8.50 0.31 15.88
N MET A 160 -7.28 0.34 15.35
CA MET A 160 -6.38 -0.82 15.31
C MET A 160 -5.01 -0.50 15.94
N PRO A 161 -4.93 -0.36 17.28
CA PRO A 161 -3.71 0.10 17.96
C PRO A 161 -2.52 -0.85 17.76
N ALA A 162 -2.78 -2.16 17.60
CA ALA A 162 -1.75 -3.17 17.31
C ALA A 162 -1.11 -2.98 15.92
N ARG A 163 -1.75 -2.24 15.01
CA ARG A 163 -1.29 -2.03 13.63
C ARG A 163 -0.70 -0.64 13.38
N ARG A 164 -0.51 0.18 14.42
CA ARG A 164 0.04 1.53 14.29
C ARG A 164 1.38 1.59 13.55
N ALA A 165 2.25 0.61 13.77
CA ALA A 165 3.53 0.51 13.04
C ALA A 165 3.33 0.24 11.55
N LEU A 166 2.33 -0.57 11.17
CA LEU A 166 1.97 -0.78 9.76
C LEU A 166 1.46 0.52 9.14
N PHE A 167 0.47 1.17 9.76
CA PHE A 167 -0.07 2.41 9.21
C PHE A 167 0.99 3.51 9.07
N ALA A 168 1.85 3.70 10.08
CA ALA A 168 2.95 4.66 9.97
C ALA A 168 3.96 4.28 8.87
N SER A 169 4.23 3.00 8.68
CA SER A 169 5.11 2.51 7.61
C SER A 169 4.51 2.76 6.24
N THR A 170 3.26 2.33 6.01
CA THR A 170 2.57 2.51 4.73
C THR A 170 2.35 4.00 4.44
N PHE A 171 2.04 4.82 5.45
CA PHE A 171 1.93 6.28 5.30
C PHE A 171 3.23 6.92 4.80
N VAL A 172 4.38 6.60 5.41
CA VAL A 172 5.67 7.16 4.97
C VAL A 172 6.08 6.64 3.59
N LEU A 173 5.91 5.34 3.33
CA LEU A 173 6.24 4.75 2.04
C LEU A 173 5.39 5.38 0.93
N SER A 174 4.08 5.50 1.13
CA SER A 174 3.18 6.12 0.15
C SER A 174 3.49 7.59 -0.01
N LEU A 175 3.81 8.32 1.06
CA LEU A 175 4.23 9.73 0.95
C LEU A 175 5.46 9.88 0.03
N VAL A 176 6.47 9.04 0.18
CA VAL A 176 7.65 9.05 -0.71
C VAL A 176 7.25 8.73 -2.15
N LEU A 177 6.38 7.74 -2.36
CA LEU A 177 5.92 7.34 -3.68
C LEU A 177 5.07 8.43 -4.36
N GLU A 178 4.18 9.08 -3.60
CA GLU A 178 3.34 10.20 -4.05
C GLU A 178 4.20 11.39 -4.46
N LEU A 179 5.15 11.79 -3.60
CA LEU A 179 6.07 12.89 -3.91
C LEU A 179 6.89 12.59 -5.17
N TYR A 180 7.38 11.35 -5.32
CA TYR A 180 8.16 10.95 -6.47
C TYR A 180 7.33 10.87 -7.76
N GLY A 181 6.15 10.22 -7.71
CA GLY A 181 5.28 10.05 -8.86
C GLY A 181 4.71 11.37 -9.38
N THR A 182 4.29 12.26 -8.49
CA THR A 182 3.83 13.61 -8.87
C THR A 182 4.95 14.50 -9.37
N TRP A 183 6.16 14.40 -8.79
CA TRP A 183 7.34 15.12 -9.28
C TRP A 183 7.76 14.67 -10.68
N LEU A 184 7.71 13.37 -10.97
CA LEU A 184 7.96 12.83 -12.30
C LEU A 184 6.85 13.17 -13.30
N GLY A 185 5.62 13.36 -12.82
CA GLY A 185 4.45 13.59 -13.65
C GLY A 185 3.72 12.30 -14.07
N ASN A 186 3.80 11.23 -13.27
CA ASN A 186 3.00 10.02 -13.49
C ASN A 186 1.49 10.29 -13.27
N TRP A 187 1.16 11.06 -12.23
CA TRP A 187 -0.18 11.55 -11.94
C TRP A 187 -0.14 12.95 -11.37
N TYR A 188 -1.29 13.62 -11.41
CA TYR A 188 -1.47 14.97 -10.91
C TYR A 188 -2.75 15.06 -10.09
N TRP A 189 -2.66 15.58 -8.86
CA TRP A 189 -3.81 15.83 -8.00
C TRP A 189 -4.55 17.10 -8.41
N ALA A 190 -5.88 17.03 -8.47
CA ALA A 190 -6.72 18.19 -8.73
C ALA A 190 -6.50 19.25 -7.63
N PRO A 191 -6.29 20.54 -7.95
CA PRO A 191 -6.01 21.58 -6.95
C PRO A 191 -7.20 21.84 -6.00
N GLN A 192 -8.40 21.45 -6.43
CA GLN A 192 -9.62 21.45 -5.64
C GLN A 192 -10.26 20.07 -5.74
N VAL A 193 -10.74 19.56 -4.62
CA VAL A 193 -11.45 18.28 -4.56
C VAL A 193 -12.78 18.42 -5.29
N PRO A 194 -13.05 17.63 -6.34
CA PRO A 194 -14.26 17.78 -7.14
C PRO A 194 -15.53 17.73 -6.31
N TRP A 195 -16.46 18.62 -6.66
CA TRP A 195 -17.78 18.79 -6.02
C TRP A 195 -17.75 19.28 -4.56
N THR A 196 -16.61 19.76 -4.07
CA THR A 196 -16.47 20.32 -2.73
C THR A 196 -15.69 21.64 -2.77
N PRO A 197 -15.75 22.47 -1.72
CA PRO A 197 -14.90 23.67 -1.61
C PRO A 197 -13.47 23.36 -1.12
N LEU A 198 -13.11 22.09 -0.93
CA LEU A 198 -11.83 21.72 -0.33
C LEU A 198 -10.69 21.86 -1.34
N THR A 199 -9.61 22.48 -0.86
CA THR A 199 -8.33 22.62 -1.57
C THR A 199 -7.41 21.45 -1.25
N THR A 200 -6.52 21.14 -2.19
CA THR A 200 -5.42 20.20 -1.93
C THR A 200 -4.15 20.58 -2.70
N THR A 201 -3.05 19.91 -2.36
CA THR A 201 -1.72 20.11 -2.96
C THR A 201 -1.39 18.98 -3.93
N ASN A 202 -0.30 19.10 -4.69
CA ASN A 202 0.14 18.05 -5.61
C ASN A 202 1.49 17.46 -5.17
N PRO A 203 1.51 16.38 -4.36
CA PRO A 203 0.38 15.65 -3.78
C PRO A 203 -0.01 16.20 -2.40
N PRO A 204 -1.21 15.88 -1.87
CA PRO A 204 -1.47 16.05 -0.44
C PRO A 204 -0.49 15.20 0.37
N LEU A 205 0.23 15.78 1.33
CA LEU A 205 1.14 14.98 2.18
C LEU A 205 0.39 13.92 3.00
N ALA A 206 -0.92 14.11 3.22
CA ALA A 206 -1.77 13.15 3.89
C ALA A 206 -2.36 12.06 2.96
N ALA A 207 -1.99 12.02 1.67
CA ALA A 207 -2.46 11.00 0.71
C ALA A 207 -2.25 9.57 1.20
N GLY A 208 -1.20 9.32 2.00
CA GLY A 208 -0.96 8.02 2.64
C GLY A 208 -2.07 7.52 3.56
N ALA A 209 -3.06 8.37 3.90
CA ALA A 209 -4.28 7.96 4.57
C ALA A 209 -5.11 6.96 3.73
N PHE A 210 -5.13 7.09 2.40
CA PHE A 210 -5.83 6.13 1.53
C PHE A 210 -5.21 4.74 1.63
N TYR A 211 -3.88 4.66 1.70
CA TYR A 211 -3.19 3.39 1.91
C TYR A 211 -3.47 2.81 3.30
N CYS A 212 -3.51 3.63 4.35
CA CYS A 212 -3.89 3.16 5.70
C CYS A 212 -5.34 2.65 5.76
N LEU A 213 -6.26 3.29 5.03
CA LEU A 213 -7.63 2.85 4.89
C LEU A 213 -7.71 1.53 4.11
N LEU A 214 -6.97 1.41 3.01
CA LEU A 214 -6.83 0.16 2.26
C LEU A 214 -6.34 -0.98 3.16
N ASP A 215 -5.25 -0.78 3.91
CA ASP A 215 -4.72 -1.76 4.87
C ASP A 215 -5.79 -2.20 5.88
N THR A 216 -6.58 -1.25 6.37
CA THR A 216 -7.70 -1.50 7.29
C THR A 216 -8.77 -2.36 6.64
N LEU A 217 -9.20 -2.04 5.41
CA LEU A 217 -10.21 -2.79 4.66
C LEU A 217 -9.74 -4.22 4.34
N VAL A 218 -8.48 -4.38 3.94
CA VAL A 218 -7.85 -5.67 3.67
C VAL A 218 -7.88 -6.56 4.91
N VAL A 219 -7.49 -6.02 6.07
CA VAL A 219 -7.50 -6.75 7.35
C VAL A 219 -8.92 -7.16 7.74
N LEU A 220 -9.89 -6.26 7.62
CA LEU A 220 -11.29 -6.55 7.97
C LEU A 220 -11.89 -7.59 7.02
N ALA A 221 -11.60 -7.52 5.73
CA ALA A 221 -12.04 -8.51 4.75
C ALA A 221 -11.40 -9.87 5.00
N ALA A 222 -10.11 -9.90 5.37
CA ALA A 222 -9.43 -11.14 5.73
C ALA A 222 -10.07 -11.81 6.96
N ALA A 223 -10.40 -11.03 7.99
CA ALA A 223 -11.01 -11.55 9.22
C ALA A 223 -12.38 -12.25 8.99
N ARG A 224 -13.10 -11.92 7.92
CA ARG A 224 -14.43 -12.50 7.62
C ARG A 224 -14.39 -13.92 7.03
N TRP A 225 -13.23 -14.43 6.63
CA TRP A 225 -13.12 -15.77 6.01
C TRP A 225 -11.88 -16.51 6.49
N PRO A 226 -11.83 -16.99 7.74
CA PRO A 226 -10.65 -17.68 8.26
C PRO A 226 -10.22 -18.83 7.33
N VAL A 227 -8.92 -18.91 7.03
CA VAL A 227 -8.38 -20.03 6.23
C VAL A 227 -8.54 -21.29 7.07
N ALA A 228 -9.29 -22.27 6.57
CA ALA A 228 -9.46 -23.54 7.26
C ALA A 228 -8.09 -24.19 7.49
N ALA A 229 -7.81 -24.61 8.72
CA ALA A 229 -6.62 -25.40 9.00
C ALA A 229 -6.67 -26.68 8.13
N PRO A 230 -5.54 -27.14 7.54
CA PRO A 230 -5.52 -28.41 6.83
C PRO A 230 -6.02 -29.51 7.79
N ALA A 231 -7.05 -30.26 7.38
CA ALA A 231 -7.49 -31.42 8.14
C ALA A 231 -6.29 -32.35 8.33
N LEU A 232 -5.89 -32.58 9.58
CA LEU A 232 -4.92 -33.61 9.91
C LEU A 232 -5.50 -34.93 9.38
N ARG A 233 -4.85 -35.53 8.37
CA ARG A 233 -5.22 -36.87 7.93
C ARG A 233 -5.13 -37.79 9.16
N PRO A 234 -6.17 -38.57 9.49
CA PRO A 234 -6.06 -39.56 10.55
C PRO A 234 -4.89 -40.49 10.19
N ALA A 235 -4.04 -40.77 11.17
CA ALA A 235 -3.01 -41.79 11.03
C ALA A 235 -3.73 -43.10 10.68
N ASN A 236 -3.37 -43.70 9.53
CA ASN A 236 -3.90 -45.01 9.18
C ASN A 236 -3.46 -46.01 10.26
N PRO A 237 -4.35 -46.88 10.75
CA PRO A 237 -4.04 -47.91 11.75
C PRO A 237 -3.06 -48.96 11.22
#